data_AF-A0A8H6I356-F1
#
_entry.id   AF-A0A8H6I356-F1
#
_cell.length_a   1.000
_cell.length_b   1.000
_cell.length_c   1.000
_cell.angle_alpha   90.00
_cell.angle_beta   90.00
_cell.angle_gamma   90.00
#
_symmetry.space_group_name_H-M   'P 1'
#
loop_
_entity.id
_entity.type
_entity.pdbx_description
1 polymer ?
#
loop_
_entity_poly.entity_id
_entity_poly.type
_entity_poly.pdbx_seq_one_letter_code
_entity_poly.pdbx_strand_id
1 'polypeptide(L)'
;MAQLETAPPPAAKFEIIWAYLRSAVEYIMASEGPLSIKAHTAVYSAVYECCAQDTRKGHSARPDGPKLYIELVLFFTSQVEDIRHKTLAQKEDSELIRCYAREWAQYRRGALSLRSLFVPLARAYLKRAREFEEDKKHILHEVHTLALVLWKTNFFTLAQNSGPRITSALMRMIARERNGEDVDQDVIRSVVDSFSHLSQLE
;
A
#
# COMPACT_ATOMS: atom_id res chain seq x y z
N MET A 1 -9.80 -6.99 -16.12
CA MET A 1 -9.02 -8.24 -16.36
C MET A 1 -8.37 -8.21 -17.73
N ALA A 2 -9.11 -8.17 -18.85
CA ALA A 2 -8.50 -8.14 -20.21
C ALA A 2 -7.53 -6.97 -20.46
N GLN A 3 -7.80 -5.79 -19.90
CA GLN A 3 -6.92 -4.61 -20.02
C GLN A 3 -5.59 -4.71 -19.25
N LEU A 4 -5.49 -5.62 -18.26
CA LEU A 4 -4.26 -5.87 -17.50
C LEU A 4 -3.37 -6.96 -18.12
N GLU A 5 -3.85 -7.66 -19.16
CA GLU A 5 -3.09 -8.75 -19.78
C GLU A 5 -2.22 -8.26 -20.95
N THR A 6 -2.45 -7.04 -21.43
CA THR A 6 -1.69 -6.42 -22.51
C THR A 6 -0.79 -5.33 -21.93
N ALA A 7 0.50 -5.63 -21.77
CA ALA A 7 1.49 -4.64 -21.38
C ALA A 7 1.56 -3.51 -22.43
N PRO A 8 1.72 -2.24 -22.02
CA PRO A 8 1.93 -1.13 -22.95
C PRO A 8 3.24 -1.32 -23.73
N PRO A 9 3.36 -0.76 -24.96
CA PRO A 9 4.58 -0.87 -25.74
C PRO A 9 5.78 -0.26 -24.99
N PRO A 10 6.99 -0.87 -25.07
CA PRO A 10 8.18 -0.42 -24.35
C PRO A 10 8.66 1.00 -24.75
N ALA A 11 8.14 1.55 -25.86
CA ALA A 11 8.41 2.91 -26.32
C ALA A 11 7.42 3.96 -25.77
N ALA A 12 6.40 3.56 -25.01
CA ALA A 12 5.39 4.48 -24.49
C ALA A 12 5.99 5.50 -23.51
N LYS A 13 5.40 6.69 -23.42
CA LYS A 13 5.79 7.70 -22.43
C LYS A 13 5.52 7.18 -21.02
N PHE A 14 6.32 7.63 -20.04
CA PHE A 14 6.20 7.19 -18.64
C PHE A 14 4.76 7.35 -18.12
N GLU A 15 4.07 8.42 -18.53
CA GLU A 15 2.71 8.72 -18.10
C GLU A 15 1.71 7.63 -18.51
N ILE A 16 1.91 6.99 -19.67
CA ILE A 16 1.06 5.90 -20.16
C ILE A 16 1.35 4.60 -19.39
N ILE A 17 2.63 4.34 -19.12
CA ILE A 17 3.06 3.16 -18.33
C ILE A 17 2.56 3.30 -16.89
N TRP A 18 2.70 4.49 -16.30
CA TRP A 18 2.18 4.76 -14.96
C TRP A 18 0.67 4.67 -14.89
N ALA A 19 -0.07 5.18 -15.88
CA ALA A 19 -1.53 5.03 -15.91
C ALA A 19 -1.94 3.55 -15.90
N TYR A 20 -1.25 2.71 -16.69
CA TYR A 20 -1.45 1.26 -16.69
C TYR A 20 -1.10 0.62 -15.33
N LEU A 21 0.08 0.94 -14.79
CA LEU A 21 0.53 0.43 -13.50
C LEU A 21 -0.40 0.87 -12.37
N ARG A 22 -0.90 2.10 -12.40
CA ARG A 22 -1.85 2.64 -11.43
C ARG A 22 -3.15 1.86 -11.45
N SER A 23 -3.75 1.65 -12.63
CA SER A 23 -4.96 0.82 -12.74
C SER A 23 -4.72 -0.61 -12.26
N ALA A 24 -3.52 -1.15 -12.47
CA ALA A 24 -3.16 -2.46 -11.94
C ALA A 24 -3.04 -2.46 -10.41
N VAL A 25 -2.37 -1.46 -9.83
CA VAL A 25 -2.25 -1.30 -8.39
C VAL A 25 -3.63 -1.11 -7.74
N GLU A 26 -4.47 -0.24 -8.30
CA GLU A 26 -5.85 -0.03 -7.84
C GLU A 26 -6.65 -1.34 -7.85
N TYR A 27 -6.55 -2.12 -8.94
CA TYR A 27 -7.20 -3.41 -9.04
C TYR A 27 -6.71 -4.38 -7.96
N ILE A 28 -5.40 -4.45 -7.72
CA ILE A 28 -4.80 -5.37 -6.73
C ILE A 28 -5.18 -5.00 -5.31
N MET A 29 -5.21 -3.69 -5.02
CA MET A 29 -5.63 -3.19 -3.71
C MET A 29 -7.14 -3.39 -3.49
N ALA A 30 -7.94 -3.41 -4.56
CA ALA A 30 -9.37 -3.66 -4.50
C ALA A 30 -9.73 -5.16 -4.53
N SER A 31 -8.92 -6.01 -5.14
CA SER A 31 -9.22 -7.43 -5.36
C SER A 31 -8.89 -8.28 -4.15
N GLU A 32 -9.79 -9.21 -3.81
CA GLU A 32 -9.54 -10.21 -2.75
C GLU A 32 -8.76 -11.44 -3.24
N GLY A 33 -8.66 -11.63 -4.57
CA GLY A 33 -8.05 -12.80 -5.19
C GLY A 33 -6.65 -12.57 -5.77
N PRO A 34 -5.86 -13.65 -5.98
CA PRO A 34 -4.58 -13.55 -6.66
C PRO A 34 -4.77 -13.12 -8.12
N LEU A 35 -3.82 -12.34 -8.66
CA LEU A 35 -3.84 -12.02 -10.08
C LEU A 35 -3.65 -13.27 -10.95
N SER A 36 -4.24 -13.23 -12.14
CA SER A 36 -3.85 -14.11 -13.24
C SER A 36 -2.34 -14.00 -13.49
N ILE A 37 -1.68 -15.13 -13.74
CA ILE A 37 -0.24 -15.21 -14.04
C ILE A 37 0.13 -14.27 -15.21
N LYS A 38 -0.78 -14.11 -16.19
CA LYS A 38 -0.58 -13.19 -17.33
C LYS A 38 -0.52 -11.73 -16.88
N ALA A 39 -1.46 -11.30 -16.05
CA ALA A 39 -1.49 -9.94 -15.51
C ALA A 39 -0.30 -9.68 -14.59
N HIS A 40 0.08 -10.66 -13.76
CA HIS A 40 1.28 -10.59 -12.92
C HIS A 40 2.54 -10.36 -13.76
N THR A 41 2.73 -11.18 -14.80
CA THR A 41 3.87 -11.09 -15.70
C THR A 41 3.90 -9.76 -16.45
N ALA A 42 2.75 -9.29 -16.95
CA ALA A 42 2.65 -8.03 -17.67
C ALA A 42 3.03 -6.82 -16.78
N VAL A 43 2.53 -6.77 -15.55
CA VAL A 43 2.85 -5.72 -14.58
C VAL A 43 4.32 -5.79 -14.17
N TYR A 44 4.85 -6.99 -13.89
CA TYR A 44 6.26 -7.18 -13.55
C TYR A 44 7.19 -6.70 -14.67
N SER A 45 6.88 -7.04 -15.92
CA SER A 45 7.67 -6.61 -17.08
C SER A 45 7.64 -5.09 -17.26
N ALA A 46 6.48 -4.45 -17.11
CA ALA A 46 6.38 -2.98 -17.16
C ALA A 46 7.20 -2.29 -16.07
N VAL A 47 7.17 -2.81 -14.83
CA VAL A 47 8.02 -2.31 -13.74
C VAL A 47 9.50 -2.54 -14.04
N TYR A 48 9.85 -3.70 -14.60
CA TYR A 48 11.21 -4.00 -15.01
C TYR A 48 11.71 -3.01 -16.07
N GLU A 49 10.92 -2.71 -17.11
CA GLU A 49 11.29 -1.73 -18.14
C GLU A 49 11.51 -0.31 -17.58
N CYS A 50 10.71 0.12 -16.59
CA CYS A 50 10.90 1.41 -15.92
C CYS A 50 12.16 1.46 -15.02
N CYS A 51 12.62 0.31 -14.53
CA CYS A 51 13.70 0.22 -13.55
C CYS A 51 15.03 -0.28 -14.17
N ALA A 52 14.97 -0.94 -15.32
CA ALA A 52 16.13 -1.53 -15.97
C ALA A 52 17.03 -0.43 -16.52
N GLN A 53 18.21 -0.33 -15.91
CA GLN A 53 19.32 0.39 -16.50
C GLN A 53 20.09 -0.57 -17.40
N ASP A 54 19.98 -0.35 -18.71
CA ASP A 54 20.77 -1.08 -19.70
C ASP A 54 22.26 -0.78 -19.46
N THR A 55 22.99 -1.77 -18.94
CA THR A 55 24.45 -1.74 -18.85
C THR A 55 25.10 -2.53 -19.97
N ARG A 56 24.34 -3.06 -20.94
CA ARG A 56 24.93 -3.98 -21.93
C ARG A 56 24.56 -3.75 -23.39
N LYS A 57 23.48 -3.07 -23.79
CA LYS A 57 23.14 -2.94 -25.22
C LYS A 57 22.35 -1.69 -25.65
N GLY A 58 22.79 -0.48 -25.28
CA GLY A 58 22.51 0.76 -26.04
C GLY A 58 21.07 1.05 -26.52
N HIS A 59 20.02 0.41 -26.02
CA HIS A 59 18.64 0.59 -26.46
C HIS A 59 17.71 0.52 -25.24
N SER A 60 17.09 1.68 -24.94
CA SER A 60 15.99 1.91 -23.99
C SER A 60 16.23 1.53 -22.52
N ALA A 61 17.21 2.14 -21.88
CA ALA A 61 17.24 2.28 -20.41
C ALA A 61 16.53 3.57 -20.01
N ARG A 62 15.46 3.52 -19.20
CA ARG A 62 14.94 4.72 -18.54
C ARG A 62 15.33 4.70 -17.07
N PRO A 63 16.02 5.74 -16.56
CA PRO A 63 16.26 5.89 -15.12
C PRO A 63 15.01 6.46 -14.42
N ASP A 64 13.82 5.96 -14.75
CA ASP A 64 12.54 6.46 -14.23
C ASP A 64 12.15 5.79 -12.89
N GLY A 65 12.99 4.89 -12.35
CA GLY A 65 12.80 4.26 -11.05
C GLY A 65 12.48 5.24 -9.90
N PRO A 66 13.20 6.37 -9.74
CA PRO A 66 12.86 7.39 -8.75
C PRO A 66 11.48 8.01 -9.00
N LYS A 67 11.13 8.30 -10.26
CA LYS A 67 9.83 8.87 -10.65
C LYS A 67 8.69 7.90 -10.34
N LEU A 68 8.88 6.61 -10.65
CA LEU A 68 7.94 5.55 -10.30
C LEU A 68 7.73 5.44 -8.78
N TYR A 69 8.81 5.53 -8.00
CA TYR A 69 8.72 5.49 -6.54
C TYR A 69 7.93 6.68 -5.98
N ILE A 70 8.18 7.90 -6.48
CA ILE A 70 7.43 9.11 -6.06
C ILE A 70 5.94 8.97 -6.38
N GLU A 71 5.60 8.56 -7.60
CA GLU A 71 4.22 8.36 -8.01
C GLU A 71 3.50 7.29 -7.17
N LEU A 72 4.19 6.21 -6.80
CA LEU A 72 3.66 5.20 -5.86
C LEU A 72 3.40 5.81 -4.47
N VAL A 73 4.30 6.63 -3.95
CA VAL A 73 4.12 7.31 -2.66
C VAL A 73 2.88 8.21 -2.71
N LEU A 74 2.75 9.02 -3.77
CA LEU A 74 1.58 9.90 -3.95
C LEU A 74 0.28 9.10 -4.05
N PHE A 75 0.30 8.01 -4.81
CA PHE A 75 -0.85 7.12 -4.95
C PHE A 75 -1.29 6.54 -3.61
N PHE A 76 -0.38 5.91 -2.86
CA PHE A 76 -0.70 5.32 -1.57
C PHE A 76 -1.15 6.38 -0.55
N THR A 77 -0.55 7.57 -0.57
CA THR A 77 -0.94 8.67 0.32
C THR A 77 -2.39 9.08 0.06
N SER A 78 -2.75 9.36 -1.20
CA SER A 78 -4.12 9.71 -1.59
C SER A 78 -5.12 8.60 -1.25
N GLN A 79 -4.76 7.34 -1.51
CA GLN A 79 -5.63 6.21 -1.19
C GLN A 79 -5.87 6.08 0.33
N VAL A 80 -4.83 6.23 1.16
CA VAL A 80 -4.94 6.15 2.62
C VAL A 80 -5.75 7.31 3.18
N GLU A 81 -5.60 8.51 2.62
CA GLU A 81 -6.41 9.67 2.99
C GLU A 81 -7.89 9.43 2.70
N ASP A 82 -8.23 8.91 1.51
CA ASP A 82 -9.61 8.55 1.16
C ASP A 82 -10.20 7.52 2.13
N ILE A 83 -9.43 6.49 2.46
CA ILE A 83 -9.83 5.45 3.43
C ILE A 83 -10.04 6.08 4.81
N ARG A 84 -9.17 6.99 5.25
CA ARG A 84 -9.32 7.73 6.50
C ARG A 84 -10.59 8.55 6.53
N HIS A 85 -10.86 9.32 5.48
CA HIS A 85 -12.08 10.13 5.39
C HIS A 85 -13.35 9.26 5.44
N LYS A 86 -13.38 8.14 4.70
CA LYS A 86 -14.51 7.20 4.70
C LYS A 86 -14.72 6.52 6.05
N THR A 87 -13.63 6.15 6.72
CA THR A 87 -13.66 5.50 8.03
C THR A 87 -14.12 6.48 9.11
N LEU A 88 -13.51 7.66 9.19
CA LEU A 88 -13.85 8.66 10.21
C LEU A 88 -15.23 9.31 10.01
N ALA A 89 -15.80 9.24 8.80
CA ALA A 89 -17.17 9.65 8.53
C ALA A 89 -18.22 8.77 9.24
N GLN A 90 -17.86 7.55 9.67
CA GLN A 90 -18.77 6.70 10.43
C GLN A 90 -19.09 7.33 11.79
N LYS A 91 -20.38 7.43 12.10
CA LYS A 91 -20.87 8.02 13.36
C LYS A 91 -20.94 7.01 14.49
N GLU A 92 -21.32 5.77 14.17
CA GLU A 92 -21.44 4.69 15.14
C GLU A 92 -20.07 4.03 15.41
N ASP A 93 -19.78 3.73 16.67
CA ASP A 93 -18.50 3.15 17.08
C ASP A 93 -18.27 1.73 16.55
N SER A 94 -19.33 0.91 16.53
CA SER A 94 -19.32 -0.46 16.00
C SER A 94 -18.95 -0.46 14.51
N GLU A 95 -19.65 0.35 13.71
CA GLU A 95 -19.40 0.50 12.28
C GLU A 95 -18.07 1.17 11.98
N LEU A 96 -17.63 2.14 12.80
CA LEU A 96 -16.30 2.74 12.71
C LEU A 96 -15.19 1.68 12.80
N ILE A 97 -15.28 0.78 13.79
CA ILE A 97 -14.26 -0.23 14.04
C ILE A 97 -14.32 -1.35 13.01
N ARG A 98 -15.52 -1.79 12.61
CA ARG A 98 -15.69 -2.78 11.54
C ARG A 98 -15.15 -2.26 10.21
N CYS A 99 -15.46 -1.00 9.88
CA CYS A 99 -14.94 -0.35 8.69
C CYS A 99 -13.40 -0.29 8.75
N TYR A 100 -12.82 0.21 9.84
CA TYR A 100 -11.37 0.24 10.02
C TYR A 100 -10.71 -1.14 9.86
N ALA A 101 -11.24 -2.17 10.54
CA ALA A 101 -10.69 -3.53 10.48
C ALA A 101 -10.73 -4.09 9.06
N ARG A 102 -11.84 -3.88 8.33
CA ARG A 102 -11.99 -4.31 6.94
C ARG A 102 -10.99 -3.61 6.02
N GLU A 103 -10.95 -2.28 6.07
CA GLU A 103 -10.07 -1.48 5.20
C GLU A 103 -8.59 -1.79 5.49
N TRP A 104 -8.21 -1.95 6.76
CA TRP A 104 -6.86 -2.36 7.15
C TRP A 104 -6.49 -3.75 6.61
N ALA A 105 -7.36 -4.75 6.79
CA ALA A 105 -7.11 -6.11 6.31
C ALA A 105 -6.98 -6.14 4.77
N GLN A 106 -7.86 -5.44 4.07
CA GLN A 106 -7.80 -5.33 2.62
C GLN A 106 -6.52 -4.62 2.15
N TYR A 107 -6.19 -3.48 2.75
CA TYR A 107 -5.00 -2.70 2.40
C TYR A 107 -3.71 -3.50 2.63
N ARG A 108 -3.58 -4.18 3.77
CA ARG A 108 -2.42 -5.01 4.10
C ARG A 108 -2.25 -6.19 3.13
N ARG A 109 -3.35 -6.85 2.75
CA ARG A 109 -3.32 -7.94 1.75
C ARG A 109 -2.90 -7.42 0.38
N GLY A 110 -3.48 -6.30 -0.06
CA GLY A 110 -3.11 -5.67 -1.33
C GLY A 110 -1.62 -5.30 -1.37
N ALA A 111 -1.13 -4.64 -0.32
CA ALA A 111 0.29 -4.27 -0.19
C ALA A 111 1.24 -5.48 -0.23
N LEU A 112 0.85 -6.60 0.40
CA LEU A 112 1.61 -7.85 0.34
C LEU A 112 1.67 -8.44 -1.07
N SER A 113 0.56 -8.41 -1.80
CA SER A 113 0.49 -8.87 -3.20
C SER A 113 1.38 -8.04 -4.12
N LEU A 114 1.38 -6.71 -3.93
CA LEU A 114 2.20 -5.77 -4.70
C LEU A 114 3.71 -6.00 -4.48
N ARG A 115 4.13 -6.52 -3.33
CA ARG A 115 5.55 -6.81 -3.04
C ARG A 115 6.23 -7.59 -4.16
N SER A 116 5.57 -8.63 -4.67
CA SER A 116 6.13 -9.52 -5.70
C SER A 116 6.28 -8.84 -7.07
N LEU A 117 5.45 -7.84 -7.36
CA LEU A 117 5.43 -7.13 -8.65
C LEU A 117 6.51 -6.05 -8.72
N PHE A 118 6.83 -5.44 -7.58
CA PHE A 118 7.82 -4.36 -7.50
C PHE A 118 9.22 -4.79 -7.08
N VAL A 119 9.51 -6.10 -7.11
CA VAL A 119 10.86 -6.64 -6.90
C VAL A 119 11.91 -6.01 -7.85
N PRO A 120 11.63 -5.72 -9.14
CA PRO A 120 12.60 -5.05 -10.00
C PRO A 120 12.97 -3.65 -9.50
N LEU A 121 11.99 -2.88 -9.00
CA LEU A 121 12.22 -1.55 -8.43
C LEU A 121 13.10 -1.64 -7.18
N ALA A 122 12.85 -2.62 -6.30
CA ALA A 122 13.66 -2.84 -5.12
C ALA A 122 15.12 -3.19 -5.46
N ARG A 123 15.33 -4.05 -6.47
CA ARG A 123 16.67 -4.48 -6.88
C ARG A 123 17.45 -3.41 -7.63
N ALA A 124 16.82 -2.68 -8.55
CA ALA A 124 17.53 -1.76 -9.43
C ALA A 124 17.68 -0.36 -8.85
N TYR A 125 16.63 0.16 -8.20
CA TYR A 125 16.61 1.52 -7.66
C TYR A 125 16.90 1.54 -6.16
N LEU A 126 16.13 0.84 -5.33
CA LEU A 126 16.25 0.95 -3.86
C LEU A 126 17.63 0.50 -3.37
N LYS A 127 18.19 -0.58 -3.93
CA LYS A 127 19.56 -1.01 -3.58
C LYS A 127 20.60 0.08 -3.84
N ARG A 128 20.56 0.70 -5.03
CA ARG A 128 21.51 1.75 -5.41
C ARG A 128 21.28 3.03 -4.62
N ALA A 129 20.04 3.47 -4.48
CA ALA A 129 19.70 4.66 -3.72
C ALA A 129 20.15 4.51 -2.25
N ARG A 130 20.02 3.31 -1.65
CA ARG A 130 20.60 3.06 -0.33
C ARG A 130 22.13 3.08 -0.32
N GLU A 131 22.82 2.63 -1.37
CA GLU A 131 24.29 2.67 -1.43
C GLU A 131 24.84 4.10 -1.56
N PHE A 132 24.14 4.99 -2.28
CA PHE A 132 24.64 6.33 -2.62
C PHE A 132 23.96 7.49 -1.86
N GLU A 133 22.79 7.29 -1.27
CA GLU A 133 22.04 8.32 -0.53
C GLU A 133 21.87 7.92 0.94
N GLU A 134 22.96 8.01 1.73
CA GLU A 134 22.97 7.63 3.15
C GLU A 134 21.88 8.35 3.96
N ASP A 135 21.70 9.65 3.71
CA ASP A 135 20.71 10.48 4.40
C ASP A 135 19.27 10.06 4.09
N LYS A 136 19.02 9.35 2.99
CA LYS A 136 17.68 8.93 2.54
C LYS A 136 17.41 7.44 2.75
N LYS A 137 18.37 6.67 3.31
CA LYS A 137 18.17 5.24 3.60
C LYS A 137 16.90 4.97 4.42
N HIS A 138 16.59 5.86 5.36
CA HIS A 138 15.44 5.75 6.26
C HIS A 138 14.08 5.94 5.58
N ILE A 139 14.01 6.54 4.38
CA ILE A 139 12.75 6.74 3.63
C ILE A 139 12.58 5.76 2.46
N LEU A 140 13.61 4.95 2.16
CA LEU A 140 13.65 4.03 1.03
C LEU A 140 13.19 2.63 1.48
N HIS A 141 11.88 2.39 1.42
CA HIS A 141 11.27 1.13 1.81
C HIS A 141 10.83 0.31 0.60
N GLU A 142 10.83 -1.02 0.73
CA GLU A 142 10.15 -1.87 -0.25
C GLU A 142 8.66 -1.52 -0.30
N VAL A 143 7.99 -1.74 -1.44
CA VAL A 143 6.60 -1.30 -1.64
C VAL A 143 5.64 -1.76 -0.54
N HIS A 144 5.80 -2.98 -0.03
CA HIS A 144 5.02 -3.45 1.11
C HIS A 144 5.26 -2.60 2.36
N THR A 145 6.51 -2.42 2.77
CA THR A 145 6.85 -1.65 3.97
C THR A 145 6.46 -0.19 3.80
N LEU A 146 6.68 0.38 2.60
CA LEU A 146 6.26 1.72 2.26
C LEU A 146 4.75 1.92 2.46
N ALA A 147 3.93 1.02 1.93
CA ALA A 147 2.48 1.09 2.10
C ALA A 147 2.07 1.08 3.58
N LEU A 148 2.70 0.22 4.39
CA LEU A 148 2.42 0.19 5.83
C LEU A 148 2.87 1.46 6.57
N VAL A 149 4.04 2.01 6.22
CA VAL A 149 4.52 3.28 6.78
C VAL A 149 3.56 4.41 6.42
N LEU A 150 3.09 4.48 5.17
CA LEU A 150 2.13 5.49 4.73
C LEU A 150 0.77 5.32 5.41
N TRP A 151 0.34 4.09 5.70
CA TRP A 151 -0.84 3.85 6.54
C TRP A 151 -0.61 4.39 7.96
N LYS A 152 0.54 4.12 8.57
CA LYS A 152 0.87 4.61 9.91
C LYS A 152 0.83 6.15 9.96
N THR A 153 1.53 6.82 9.05
CA THR A 153 1.69 8.27 9.07
C THR A 153 0.41 9.01 8.69
N ASN A 154 -0.26 8.58 7.61
CA ASN A 154 -1.41 9.32 7.06
C ASN A 154 -2.76 8.89 7.66
N PHE A 155 -2.87 7.66 8.16
CA PHE A 155 -4.09 7.20 8.85
C PHE A 155 -3.90 7.19 10.35
N PHE A 156 -3.03 6.33 10.88
CA PHE A 156 -2.99 6.00 12.31
C PHE A 156 -2.60 7.22 13.16
N THR A 157 -1.45 7.85 12.87
CA THR A 157 -0.97 9.01 13.64
C THR A 157 -1.98 10.17 13.59
N LEU A 158 -2.53 10.47 12.42
CA LEU A 158 -3.51 11.55 12.27
C LEU A 158 -4.85 11.24 12.95
N ALA A 159 -5.34 10.01 12.84
CA ALA A 159 -6.56 9.58 13.52
C ALA A 159 -6.41 9.57 15.05
N GLN A 160 -5.21 9.34 15.59
CA GLN A 160 -4.95 9.46 17.02
C GLN A 160 -4.85 10.93 17.46
N ASN A 161 -4.19 11.78 16.67
CA ASN A 161 -3.97 13.19 17.00
C ASN A 161 -5.25 14.04 16.88
N SER A 162 -6.13 13.76 15.93
CA SER A 162 -7.37 14.52 15.68
C SER A 162 -8.55 14.13 16.59
N GLY A 163 -8.26 13.53 17.75
CA GLY A 163 -9.22 12.95 18.67
C GLY A 163 -9.27 11.43 18.49
N PRO A 164 -8.82 10.64 19.48
CA PRO A 164 -8.57 9.20 19.32
C PRO A 164 -9.89 8.40 19.29
N ARG A 165 -10.75 8.68 18.30
CA ARG A 165 -12.10 8.11 18.16
C ARG A 165 -12.03 6.60 18.00
N ILE A 166 -11.08 6.09 17.21
CA ILE A 166 -10.90 4.65 17.01
C ILE A 166 -10.47 3.98 18.33
N THR A 167 -9.50 4.55 19.04
CA THR A 167 -9.07 4.03 20.36
C THR A 167 -10.19 4.11 21.39
N SER A 168 -10.94 5.20 21.41
CA SER A 168 -12.07 5.39 22.34
C SER A 168 -13.20 4.40 22.05
N ALA A 169 -13.54 4.20 20.78
CA ALA A 169 -14.50 3.21 20.34
C ALA A 169 -14.04 1.80 20.71
N LEU A 170 -12.74 1.50 20.55
CA LEU A 170 -12.18 0.18 20.83
C LEU A 170 -12.27 -0.13 22.33
N MET A 171 -11.92 0.84 23.17
CA MET A 171 -12.05 0.72 24.62
C MET A 171 -13.50 0.53 25.05
N ARG A 172 -14.45 1.21 24.40
CA ARG A 172 -15.89 1.02 24.65
C ARG A 172 -16.36 -0.38 24.24
N MET A 173 -15.91 -0.90 23.09
CA MET A 173 -16.23 -2.28 22.69
C MET A 173 -15.67 -3.32 23.66
N ILE A 174 -14.42 -3.16 24.11
CA ILE A 174 -13.81 -4.04 25.13
C ILE A 174 -14.57 -3.96 26.46
N ALA A 175 -15.03 -2.77 26.86
CA ALA A 175 -15.83 -2.64 28.08
C ALA A 175 -17.18 -3.36 27.97
N ARG A 176 -17.84 -3.29 26.81
CA ARG A 176 -19.09 -4.01 26.52
C ARG A 176 -18.90 -5.52 26.52
N GLU A 177 -17.82 -6.01 25.92
CA GLU A 177 -17.42 -7.42 25.96
C GLU A 177 -17.30 -7.93 27.42
N ARG A 178 -16.61 -7.16 28.27
CA ARG A 178 -16.45 -7.49 29.70
C ARG A 178 -17.76 -7.51 30.47
N ASN A 179 -18.76 -6.76 30.01
CA ASN A 179 -20.10 -6.75 30.60
C ASN A 179 -20.99 -7.89 30.09
N GLY A 180 -20.47 -8.78 29.23
CA GLY A 180 -21.19 -9.93 28.70
C GLY A 180 -22.09 -9.61 27.50
N GLU A 181 -21.90 -8.45 26.86
CA GLU A 181 -22.58 -8.14 25.59
C GLU A 181 -21.94 -8.91 24.43
N ASP A 182 -22.78 -9.36 23.49
CA ASP A 182 -22.32 -9.99 22.25
C ASP A 182 -21.67 -8.92 21.35
N VAL A 183 -20.36 -9.02 21.19
CA VAL A 183 -19.56 -8.13 20.35
C VAL A 183 -18.64 -8.96 19.46
N ASP A 184 -18.32 -8.41 18.29
CA ASP A 184 -17.43 -9.06 17.33
C ASP A 184 -15.97 -9.05 17.85
N GLN A 185 -15.59 -10.15 18.51
CA GLN A 185 -14.26 -10.34 19.09
C GLN A 185 -13.15 -10.38 18.04
N ASP A 186 -13.44 -10.89 16.84
CA ASP A 186 -12.45 -10.98 15.76
C ASP A 186 -12.13 -9.59 15.21
N VAL A 187 -13.11 -8.70 15.14
CA VAL A 187 -12.91 -7.28 14.81
C VAL A 187 -12.04 -6.61 15.87
N ILE A 188 -12.32 -6.79 17.17
CA ILE A 188 -11.50 -6.22 18.25
C ILE A 188 -10.06 -6.71 18.14
N ARG A 189 -9.86 -8.03 18.01
CA ARG A 189 -8.52 -8.63 17.85
C ARG A 189 -7.79 -8.06 16.64
N SER A 190 -8.46 -7.94 15.50
CA SER A 190 -7.86 -7.39 14.27
C SER A 190 -7.38 -5.95 14.43
N VAL A 191 -8.09 -5.12 15.20
CA VAL A 191 -7.70 -3.72 15.45
C VAL A 191 -6.56 -3.64 16.46
N VAL A 192 -6.56 -4.48 17.48
CA VAL A 192 -5.44 -4.56 18.44
C VAL A 192 -4.16 -5.01 17.75
N ASP A 193 -4.25 -6.06 16.91
CA ASP A 193 -3.13 -6.57 16.13
C ASP A 193 -2.60 -5.51 15.15
N SER A 194 -3.48 -4.72 14.53
CA SER A 194 -3.06 -3.62 13.65
C SER A 194 -2.28 -2.56 14.42
N PHE A 195 -2.75 -2.17 15.61
CA PHE A 195 -2.08 -1.17 16.44
C PHE A 195 -0.70 -1.65 16.88
N SER A 196 -0.58 -2.92 17.29
CA SER A 196 0.71 -3.54 17.64
C SER A 196 1.64 -3.63 16.43
N HIS A 197 1.12 -3.95 15.25
CA HIS A 197 1.96 -4.02 14.05
C HIS A 197 2.45 -2.63 13.63
N LEU A 198 1.60 -1.62 13.69
CA LEU A 198 1.93 -0.25 13.31
C LEU A 198 2.87 0.43 14.32
N SER A 199 2.77 0.11 15.61
CA SER A 199 3.68 0.66 16.62
C SER A 199 5.12 0.19 16.43
N GLN A 200 5.32 -1.04 15.95
CA GLN A 200 6.63 -1.65 15.70
C GLN A 200 7.30 -1.24 14.38
N LEU A 201 6.59 -0.53 13.49
CA LEU A 201 7.18 -0.01 12.25
C LEU A 201 8.02 1.23 12.55
N GLU A 202 9.34 1.11 12.46
CA GLU A 202 10.31 2.22 12.55
C GLU A 202 10.58 2.86 11.19
#